data_AF-A0AAE0M2J9-F1
#
_entry.id   AF-A0AAE0M2J9-F1
#
_cell.length_a   1.000
_cell.length_b   1.000
_cell.length_c   1.000
_cell.angle_alpha   90.00
_cell.angle_beta   90.00
_cell.angle_gamma   90.00
#
_symmetry.space_group_name_H-M   'P 1'
#
loop_
_entity.id
_entity.type
_entity.pdbx_description
1 polymer ?
#
loop_
_entity_poly.entity_id
_entity_poly.type
_entity_poly.pdbx_seq_one_letter_code
_entity_poly.pdbx_strand_id
1 'polypeptide(L)'
;MAGEPSIRTSSTIHTRAMRLATEANLDAITRVVCVGVADDRGYDYIFPHHHEFPDNHWKWTRGLYKEYLDLPEKFALLVVAATGNGFVNEPVAVGAWDLALETEPAGAINPPLSSTLIDERSGGNEERLRAFENAQDRIWANNFTKYGNTQLHH
;
A
#
# COMPACT_ATOMS: atom_id res chain seq x y z
N MET A 1 34.39 10.62 -46.96
CA MET A 1 33.33 9.69 -46.55
C MET A 1 33.44 9.51 -45.04
N ALA A 2 32.63 10.24 -44.28
CA ALA A 2 32.55 10.09 -42.83
C ALA A 2 31.37 9.17 -42.54
N GLY A 3 31.62 8.04 -41.86
CA GLY A 3 30.58 7.10 -41.45
C GLY A 3 29.75 7.72 -40.33
N GLU A 4 28.43 7.72 -40.49
CA GLU A 4 27.50 8.13 -39.45
C GLU A 4 27.58 7.18 -38.25
N PRO A 5 27.59 7.69 -37.01
CA PRO A 5 27.51 6.85 -35.82
C PRO A 5 26.10 6.26 -35.71
N SER A 6 26.00 4.95 -35.91
CA SER A 6 24.80 4.18 -35.59
C SER A 6 24.53 4.28 -34.07
N ILE A 7 23.56 5.11 -33.70
CA ILE A 7 23.00 5.11 -32.35
C ILE A 7 22.18 3.82 -32.22
N ARG A 8 22.79 2.77 -31.64
CA ARG A 8 22.03 1.62 -31.15
C ARG A 8 21.22 2.07 -29.95
N THR A 9 19.98 2.51 -30.17
CA THR A 9 18.96 2.50 -29.12
C THR A 9 18.68 1.05 -28.80
N SER A 10 19.38 0.50 -27.80
CA SER A 10 18.96 -0.73 -27.14
C SER A 10 17.65 -0.41 -26.44
N SER A 11 16.51 -0.55 -27.13
CA SER A 11 15.21 -0.44 -26.48
C SER A 11 15.05 -1.69 -25.63
N THR A 12 15.45 -1.62 -24.37
CA THR A 12 15.01 -2.59 -23.38
C THR A 12 13.49 -2.55 -23.39
N ILE A 13 12.83 -3.62 -23.82
CA ILE A 13 11.38 -3.71 -23.81
C ILE A 13 10.94 -3.66 -22.34
N HIS A 14 10.25 -2.58 -21.96
CA HIS A 14 9.64 -2.46 -20.64
C HIS A 14 8.28 -3.13 -20.66
N THR A 15 8.21 -4.38 -20.21
CA THR A 15 6.91 -5.01 -19.98
C THR A 15 6.42 -4.61 -18.60
N ARG A 16 5.21 -4.04 -18.53
CA ARG A 16 4.50 -3.77 -17.29
C ARG A 16 3.24 -4.62 -17.27
N ALA A 17 3.09 -5.44 -16.25
CA ALA A 17 1.91 -6.28 -16.08
C ALA A 17 1.32 -6.09 -14.69
N MET A 18 0.01 -5.89 -14.63
CA MET A 18 -0.73 -5.88 -13.37
C MET A 18 -1.13 -7.32 -13.02
N ARG A 19 -0.96 -7.68 -11.76
CA ARG A 19 -1.36 -9.00 -11.23
C ARG A 19 -1.64 -8.91 -9.73
N LEU A 20 -2.26 -9.96 -9.20
CA LEU A 20 -2.31 -10.16 -7.75
C LEU A 20 -0.91 -10.29 -7.18
N ALA A 21 -0.71 -9.65 -6.02
CA ALA A 21 0.48 -9.80 -5.22
C ALA A 21 0.52 -11.18 -4.55
N THR A 22 1.71 -11.67 -4.29
CA THR A 22 1.96 -12.86 -3.48
C THR A 22 2.87 -12.50 -2.31
N GLU A 23 3.00 -13.40 -1.33
CA GLU A 23 3.91 -13.19 -0.19
C GLU A 23 5.37 -12.95 -0.62
N ALA A 24 5.80 -13.54 -1.74
CA ALA A 24 7.12 -13.28 -2.32
C ALA A 24 7.32 -11.82 -2.78
N ASN A 25 6.25 -11.02 -2.86
CA ASN A 25 6.32 -9.60 -3.21
C ASN A 25 6.37 -8.69 -1.98
N LEU A 26 6.22 -9.20 -0.77
CA LEU A 26 6.00 -8.41 0.44
C LEU A 26 7.09 -7.36 0.68
N ASP A 27 8.37 -7.74 0.59
CA ASP A 27 9.47 -6.80 0.82
C ASP A 27 9.55 -5.73 -0.28
N ALA A 28 9.33 -6.10 -1.54
CA ALA A 28 9.30 -5.16 -2.65
C ALA A 28 8.13 -4.18 -2.53
N ILE A 29 6.95 -4.66 -2.14
CA ILE A 29 5.76 -3.84 -1.86
C ILE A 29 6.06 -2.86 -0.72
N THR A 30 6.62 -3.35 0.38
CA THR A 30 6.98 -2.52 1.54
C THR A 30 7.90 -1.38 1.13
N ARG A 31 8.92 -1.69 0.31
CA ARG A 31 9.83 -0.68 -0.24
C ARG A 31 9.12 0.34 -1.11
N VAL A 32 8.27 -0.11 -2.03
CA VAL A 32 7.49 0.79 -2.91
C VAL A 32 6.64 1.74 -2.09
N VAL A 33 6.00 1.25 -1.03
CA VAL A 33 5.14 2.06 -0.16
C VAL A 33 5.95 3.04 0.66
N CYS A 34 6.96 2.60 1.41
CA CYS A 34 7.78 3.48 2.24
C CYS A 34 8.44 4.61 1.42
N VAL A 35 8.84 4.33 0.18
CA VAL A 35 9.36 5.38 -0.73
C VAL A 35 8.24 6.26 -1.28
N GLY A 36 7.10 5.67 -1.66
CA GLY A 36 6.00 6.40 -2.28
C GLY A 36 5.26 7.35 -1.34
N VAL A 37 5.25 7.05 -0.04
CA VAL A 37 4.58 7.89 0.98
C VAL A 37 5.51 8.89 1.66
N ALA A 38 6.80 8.89 1.33
CA ALA A 38 7.79 9.74 1.99
C ALA A 38 7.51 11.25 1.84
N ASP A 39 6.78 11.66 0.81
CA ASP A 39 6.37 13.05 0.57
C ASP A 39 4.85 13.27 0.79
N ASP A 40 4.12 12.27 1.30
CA ASP A 40 2.67 12.36 1.53
C ASP A 40 2.38 13.04 2.88
N ARG A 41 1.82 14.25 2.80
CA ARG A 41 1.47 15.06 3.99
C ARG A 41 0.42 14.41 4.89
N GLY A 42 -0.47 13.59 4.34
CA GLY A 42 -1.42 12.81 5.11
C GLY A 42 -0.73 11.70 5.88
N TYR A 43 0.30 11.10 5.26
CA TYR A 43 1.17 10.13 5.91
C TYR A 43 2.00 10.75 7.04
N ASP A 44 2.58 11.94 6.82
CA ASP A 44 3.29 12.73 7.85
C ASP A 44 2.40 13.06 9.05
N TYR A 45 1.12 13.31 8.82
CA TYR A 45 0.19 13.61 9.90
C TYR A 45 0.06 12.41 10.86
N ILE A 46 -0.04 11.20 10.31
CA ILE A 46 -0.21 9.96 11.07
C ILE A 46 1.13 9.49 11.66
N PHE A 47 2.21 9.65 10.89
CA PHE A 47 3.56 9.17 11.21
C PHE A 47 4.61 10.30 11.14
N PRO A 48 4.55 11.29 12.06
CA PRO A 48 5.38 12.49 11.96
C PRO A 48 6.88 12.25 12.12
N HIS A 49 7.30 11.12 12.69
CA HIS A 49 8.72 10.79 12.89
C HIS A 49 9.18 9.59 12.07
N HIS A 50 8.45 9.21 11.01
CA HIS A 50 8.82 8.03 10.21
C HIS A 50 10.21 8.17 9.55
N HIS A 51 10.66 9.39 9.29
CA HIS A 51 12.03 9.67 8.84
C HIS A 51 13.10 9.47 9.93
N GLU A 52 12.76 9.69 11.20
CA GLU A 52 13.67 9.51 12.34
C GLU A 52 13.78 8.02 12.73
N PHE A 53 12.75 7.23 12.46
CA PHE A 53 12.67 5.81 12.79
C PHE A 53 12.30 4.94 11.57
N PRO A 54 13.13 4.93 10.51
CA PRO A 54 12.82 4.24 9.25
C PRO A 54 12.62 2.72 9.42
N ASP A 55 13.34 2.08 10.34
CA ASP A 55 13.21 0.64 10.61
C ASP A 55 11.84 0.29 11.22
N ASN A 56 11.32 1.15 12.09
CA ASN A 56 10.00 0.96 12.69
C ASN A 56 8.91 1.15 11.63
N HIS A 57 9.06 2.19 10.80
CA HIS A 57 8.16 2.43 9.69
C HIS A 57 8.16 1.26 8.70
N TRP A 58 9.32 0.68 8.39
CA TRP A 58 9.44 -0.52 7.55
C TRP A 58 8.70 -1.72 8.15
N LYS A 59 9.01 -2.08 9.40
CA LYS A 59 8.39 -3.24 10.08
C LYS A 59 6.87 -3.12 10.11
N TRP A 60 6.38 -1.93 10.44
CA TRP A 60 4.96 -1.64 10.49
C TRP A 60 4.30 -1.78 9.11
N THR A 61 4.88 -1.14 8.09
CA THR A 61 4.35 -1.18 6.72
C THR A 61 4.33 -2.62 6.20
N ARG A 62 5.40 -3.37 6.47
CA ARG A 62 5.49 -4.78 6.11
C ARG A 62 4.42 -5.63 6.80
N GLY A 63 4.15 -5.38 8.09
CA GLY A 63 3.08 -6.05 8.82
C GLY A 63 1.71 -5.80 8.21
N LEU A 64 1.38 -4.53 7.94
CA LEU A 64 0.10 -4.14 7.34
C LEU A 64 -0.15 -4.81 5.98
N TYR A 65 0.84 -4.78 5.08
CA TYR A 65 0.69 -5.41 3.76
C TYR A 65 0.73 -6.94 3.80
N LYS A 66 1.33 -7.53 4.84
CA LYS A 66 1.19 -8.96 5.09
C LYS A 66 -0.24 -9.33 5.47
N GLU A 67 -0.89 -8.55 6.33
CA GLU A 67 -2.29 -8.80 6.70
C GLU A 67 -3.22 -8.73 5.48
N TYR A 68 -3.02 -7.78 4.58
CA TYR A 68 -3.79 -7.71 3.33
C TYR A 68 -3.61 -8.96 2.45
N LEU A 69 -2.42 -9.55 2.43
CA LEU A 69 -2.16 -10.79 1.70
C LEU A 69 -2.75 -12.03 2.38
N ASP A 70 -2.79 -12.03 3.72
CA ASP A 70 -3.32 -13.14 4.51
C ASP A 70 -4.88 -13.20 4.48
N LEU A 71 -5.54 -12.15 3.97
CA LEU A 71 -7.00 -12.00 3.93
C LEU A 71 -7.53 -11.68 2.52
N PRO A 72 -7.30 -12.57 1.53
CA PRO A 72 -7.64 -12.34 0.12
C PRO A 72 -9.14 -12.21 -0.15
N GLU A 73 -10.01 -12.67 0.75
CA GLU A 73 -11.46 -12.50 0.69
C GLU A 73 -11.93 -11.09 1.08
N LYS A 74 -11.11 -10.36 1.85
CA LYS A 74 -11.38 -8.99 2.30
C LYS A 74 -10.61 -7.97 1.46
N PHE A 75 -9.37 -8.28 1.12
CA PHE A 75 -8.49 -7.36 0.40
C PHE A 75 -7.99 -7.92 -0.92
N ALA A 76 -8.00 -7.09 -1.96
CA ALA A 76 -7.20 -7.33 -3.17
C ALA A 76 -5.95 -6.46 -3.12
N LEU A 77 -4.78 -7.11 -3.14
CA LEU A 77 -3.51 -6.43 -3.31
C LEU A 77 -3.00 -6.65 -4.74
N LEU A 78 -3.04 -5.61 -5.57
CA LEU A 78 -2.52 -5.67 -6.94
C LEU A 78 -1.17 -4.98 -7.02
N VAL A 79 -0.26 -5.58 -7.78
CA VAL A 79 1.04 -4.98 -8.11
C VAL A 79 1.17 -4.81 -9.61
N VAL A 80 1.83 -3.73 -10.00
CA VAL A 80 2.38 -3.59 -11.35
C VAL A 80 3.83 -4.03 -11.28
N ALA A 81 4.16 -5.12 -11.98
CA ALA A 81 5.52 -5.62 -12.06
C ALA A 81 6.19 -5.11 -13.34
N ALA A 82 7.46 -4.74 -13.24
CA ALA A 82 8.28 -4.33 -14.37
C ALA A 82 9.35 -5.38 -14.69
N THR A 83 9.54 -5.65 -15.99
CA THR A 83 10.67 -6.41 -16.51
C THR A 83 11.51 -5.51 -17.42
N GLY A 84 12.82 -5.48 -17.20
CA GLY A 84 13.78 -4.63 -17.91
C GLY A 84 14.56 -3.71 -16.97
N ASN A 85 15.69 -3.15 -17.44
CA ASN A 85 16.59 -2.27 -16.66
C ASN A 85 17.10 -2.87 -15.35
N GLY A 86 17.38 -4.19 -15.33
CA GLY A 86 17.83 -4.90 -14.12
C GLY A 86 16.70 -5.40 -13.23
N PHE A 87 15.45 -5.04 -13.51
CA PHE A 87 14.28 -5.59 -12.83
C PHE A 87 13.82 -6.87 -13.51
N VAL A 88 13.60 -7.92 -12.72
CA VAL A 88 13.02 -9.19 -13.16
C VAL A 88 11.68 -9.36 -12.44
N ASN A 89 10.59 -8.92 -13.09
CA ASN A 89 9.23 -9.08 -12.59
C ASN A 89 9.03 -8.50 -11.15
N GLU A 90 9.74 -7.43 -10.84
CA GLU A 90 9.71 -6.80 -9.52
C GLU A 90 8.55 -5.80 -9.44
N PRO A 91 7.77 -5.78 -8.35
CA PRO A 91 6.76 -4.75 -8.11
C PRO A 91 7.36 -3.34 -8.14
N VAL A 92 6.77 -2.47 -8.95
CA VAL A 92 7.13 -1.03 -9.03
C VAL A 92 5.99 -0.11 -8.64
N ALA A 93 4.78 -0.65 -8.51
CA ALA A 93 3.62 0.03 -7.97
C ALA A 93 2.72 -1.00 -7.27
N VAL A 94 1.96 -0.54 -6.29
CA VAL A 94 1.00 -1.33 -5.53
C VAL A 94 -0.30 -0.55 -5.34
N GLY A 95 -1.42 -1.26 -5.31
CA GLY A 95 -2.67 -0.75 -4.77
C GLY A 95 -3.30 -1.81 -3.87
N ALA A 96 -3.99 -1.35 -2.83
CA ALA A 96 -4.77 -2.17 -1.93
C ALA A 96 -6.25 -1.74 -2.05
N TRP A 97 -7.14 -2.71 -2.22
CA TRP A 97 -8.58 -2.51 -2.31
C TRP A 97 -9.29 -3.33 -1.24
N ASP A 98 -10.19 -2.71 -0.49
CA ASP A 98 -11.17 -3.42 0.33
C ASP A 98 -12.31 -3.92 -0.58
N LEU A 99 -12.40 -5.23 -0.74
CA LEU A 99 -13.38 -5.90 -1.61
C LEU A 99 -14.73 -6.08 -0.93
N ALA A 100 -14.74 -6.14 0.40
CA ALA A 100 -15.88 -6.57 1.19
C ALA A 100 -16.18 -5.54 2.28
N LEU A 101 -16.46 -4.30 1.84
CA LEU A 101 -16.65 -3.12 2.70
C LEU A 101 -17.67 -3.32 3.83
N GLU A 102 -18.69 -4.17 3.62
CA GLU A 102 -19.73 -4.45 4.62
C GLU A 102 -19.49 -5.73 5.43
N THR A 103 -18.51 -6.55 5.04
CA THR A 103 -18.14 -7.74 5.79
C THR A 103 -17.10 -7.33 6.81
N GLU A 104 -17.49 -7.33 8.09
CA GLU A 104 -16.49 -7.37 9.17
C GLU A 104 -15.75 -8.69 9.03
N PRO A 105 -14.45 -8.65 8.74
CA PRO A 105 -13.69 -9.88 8.59
C PRO A 105 -13.54 -10.54 9.97
N ALA A 106 -13.86 -11.83 10.05
CA ALA A 106 -13.58 -12.62 11.23
C ALA A 106 -12.05 -12.68 11.42
N GLY A 107 -11.52 -11.80 12.27
CA GLY A 107 -10.10 -11.72 12.55
C GLY A 107 -9.30 -10.75 11.67
N ALA A 108 -9.92 -9.98 10.76
CA ALA A 108 -9.20 -8.80 10.29
C ALA A 108 -9.45 -7.59 11.16
N ILE A 109 -8.42 -6.78 11.07
CA ILE A 109 -8.37 -5.44 11.55
C ILE A 109 -9.31 -4.59 10.67
N ASN A 110 -10.62 -4.56 11.00
CA ASN A 110 -11.31 -3.25 11.01
C ASN A 110 -10.32 -2.32 11.73
N PRO A 111 -9.94 -1.12 11.24
CA PRO A 111 -8.85 -0.38 11.88
C PRO A 111 -9.21 -0.21 13.37
N PRO A 112 -8.53 -0.98 14.24
CA PRO A 112 -7.28 -0.54 14.78
C PRO A 112 -6.24 -1.61 14.50
N LEU A 113 -5.27 -1.22 13.67
CA LEU A 113 -3.89 -1.68 13.75
C LEU A 113 -3.64 -2.44 15.04
N SER A 114 -3.31 -3.72 14.94
CA SER A 114 -3.20 -4.58 16.12
C SER A 114 -2.45 -3.79 17.18
N SER A 115 -3.00 -3.70 18.39
CA SER A 115 -2.39 -2.91 19.47
C SER A 115 -0.93 -3.29 19.70
N THR A 116 -0.54 -4.51 19.31
CA THR A 116 0.83 -5.01 19.22
C THR A 116 1.73 -4.25 18.23
N LEU A 117 1.22 -3.77 17.09
CA LEU A 117 1.95 -2.93 16.13
C LEU A 117 1.92 -1.43 16.49
N ILE A 118 1.04 -1.01 17.41
CA ILE A 118 0.99 0.37 17.91
C ILE A 118 2.05 0.62 18.98
N ASP A 119 2.28 -0.35 19.89
CA ASP A 119 3.27 -0.22 20.96
C ASP A 119 4.74 -0.18 20.45
N GLU A 120 5.01 -0.76 19.27
CA GLU A 120 6.35 -0.73 18.66
C GLU A 120 6.67 0.59 17.92
N ARG A 121 5.77 1.58 17.95
CA ARG A 121 5.93 2.85 17.23
C ARG A 121 6.76 3.86 18.01
N SER A 122 8.08 3.76 17.93
CA SER A 122 8.88 4.99 18.03
C SER A 122 8.58 5.80 16.77
N GLY A 123 7.60 6.70 16.80
CA GLY A 123 7.36 7.71 15.76
C GLY A 123 5.95 7.88 15.20
N GLY A 124 4.99 7.05 15.61
CA GLY A 124 3.57 7.29 15.34
C GLY A 124 2.93 8.15 16.43
N ASN A 125 2.01 9.05 16.06
CA ASN A 125 1.22 9.79 17.04
C ASN A 125 -0.17 9.15 17.16
N GLU A 126 -0.39 8.43 18.27
CA GLU A 126 -1.62 7.66 18.49
C GLU A 126 -2.88 8.54 18.45
N GLU A 127 -2.82 9.75 19.02
CA GLU A 127 -3.94 10.70 19.00
C GLU A 127 -4.30 11.11 17.57
N ARG A 128 -3.29 11.42 16.75
CA ARG A 128 -3.50 11.80 15.34
C ARG A 128 -4.01 10.64 14.50
N LEU A 129 -3.52 9.43 14.75
CA LEU A 129 -4.06 8.24 14.11
C LEU A 129 -5.54 8.06 14.46
N ARG A 130 -5.89 8.08 15.75
CA ARG A 130 -7.29 7.97 16.19
C ARG A 130 -8.16 9.08 15.60
N ALA A 131 -7.63 10.30 15.50
CA ALA A 131 -8.33 11.42 14.88
C ALA A 131 -8.54 11.19 13.37
N PHE A 132 -7.55 10.63 12.67
CA PHE A 132 -7.65 10.26 11.26
C PHE A 132 -8.68 9.15 11.03
N GLU A 133 -8.67 8.09 11.85
CA GLU A 133 -9.65 6.99 11.81
C GLU A 133 -11.08 7.52 12.05
N ASN A 134 -11.29 8.26 13.13
CA ASN A 134 -12.59 8.87 13.44
C ASN A 134 -13.09 9.80 12.33
N ALA A 135 -12.18 10.49 11.64
CA ALA A 135 -12.53 11.34 10.51
C ALA A 135 -12.97 10.50 9.30
N GLN A 136 -12.27 9.39 9.01
CA GLN A 136 -12.66 8.45 7.96
C GLN A 136 -14.04 7.84 8.24
N ASP A 137 -14.28 7.34 9.45
CA ASP A 137 -15.58 6.76 9.84
C ASP A 137 -16.70 7.78 9.70
N ARG A 138 -16.46 9.03 10.10
CA ARG A 138 -17.43 10.11 9.99
C ARG A 138 -17.70 10.48 8.54
N ILE A 139 -16.67 10.57 7.70
CA ILE A 139 -16.80 10.85 6.27
C ILE A 139 -17.57 9.70 5.60
N TRP A 140 -17.27 8.46 5.98
CA TRP A 140 -17.97 7.27 5.52
C TRP A 140 -19.46 7.33 5.85
N ALA A 141 -19.77 7.55 7.12
CA ALA A 141 -21.14 7.68 7.62
C ALA A 141 -21.93 8.76 6.87
N ASN A 142 -21.30 9.91 6.63
CA ASN A 142 -21.96 11.05 6.01
C ASN A 142 -22.17 10.89 4.50
N ASN A 143 -21.25 10.21 3.79
CA ASN A 143 -21.25 10.21 2.33
C ASN A 143 -21.70 8.88 1.73
N PHE A 144 -21.43 7.75 2.39
CA PHE A 144 -21.55 6.42 1.81
C PHE A 144 -22.60 5.53 2.48
N THR A 145 -22.97 5.76 3.74
CA THR A 145 -24.03 4.96 4.41
C THR A 145 -25.36 5.00 3.67
N LYS A 146 -25.70 6.12 3.01
CA LYS A 146 -26.91 6.22 2.19
C LYS A 146 -26.93 5.32 0.96
N TYR A 147 -25.77 4.82 0.52
CA TYR A 147 -25.64 3.99 -0.68
C TYR A 147 -25.60 2.49 -0.38
N GLY A 148 -25.16 2.08 0.83
CA GLY A 148 -25.22 0.69 1.33
C GLY A 148 -24.94 -0.41 0.28
N ASN A 149 -25.69 -1.52 0.37
CA ASN A 149 -25.62 -2.68 -0.54
C ASN A 149 -25.87 -2.40 -2.03
N THR A 150 -26.23 -1.17 -2.41
CA THR A 150 -26.56 -0.82 -3.80
C THR A 150 -25.33 -0.49 -4.65
N GLN A 151 -24.13 -0.37 -4.07
CA GLN A 151 -22.93 0.07 -4.81
C GLN A 151 -22.29 -0.97 -5.75
N LEU A 152 -22.65 -2.26 -5.66
CA LEU A 152 -21.98 -3.34 -6.42
C LEU A 152 -22.84 -4.00 -7.50
N HIS A 153 -24.04 -3.48 -7.80
CA HIS A 153 -24.95 -4.07 -8.78
C HIS A 153 -25.33 -3.09 -9.90
N HIS A 154 -24.35 -2.77 -10.77
CA HIS A 154 -24.61 -2.22 -12.11
C HIS A 154 -23.68 -2.85 -13.14
#